data_AF-A0A6J6DWL1-F1
#
_entry.id   AF-A0A6J6DWL1-F1
#
_cell.length_a   1.000
_cell.length_b   1.000
_cell.length_c   1.000
_cell.angle_alpha   90.00
_cell.angle_beta   90.00
_cell.angle_gamma   90.00
#
_symmetry.space_group_name_H-M   'P 1'
#
loop_
_entity.id
_entity.type
_entity.pdbx_description
1 polymer ?
#
loop_
_entity_poly.entity_id
_entity_poly.type
_entity_poly.pdbx_seq_one_letter_code
_entity_poly.pdbx_strand_id
1 'polypeptide(L)'
;MLLVSATPTERVADGWCQVQESEVTWGFKESFRSYISGAIALGQWTTSGDVDYTTPVFIFSGGEGAIAPDRRSGSVAFEGELLFEGHGGILRTSLADPTLTLQGPRQATLVFDVTGDTMDMVSVSTDDVEFVTLEWSAGDENLDITTGEWVVTGAKATLTTSGSNAFGTYPSGEEFDPLDLRLVVASSCFTESAVNPWWVAGGIGGLALVGGGVVWITARARRSPEQGHQ
;
A
#
# COMPACT_ATOMS: atom_id res chain seq x y z
N MET A 1 -8.19 13.94 45.59
CA MET A 1 -8.30 14.62 44.29
C MET A 1 -7.31 13.92 43.38
N LEU A 2 -7.78 12.94 42.60
CA LEU A 2 -6.94 12.13 41.72
C LEU A 2 -6.67 12.96 40.46
N LEU A 3 -5.40 13.26 40.18
CA LEU A 3 -4.98 13.86 38.92
C LEU A 3 -5.00 12.75 37.86
N VAL A 4 -5.89 12.87 36.89
CA VAL A 4 -5.82 12.08 35.65
C VAL A 4 -4.72 12.72 34.81
N SER A 5 -3.60 12.01 34.66
CA SER A 5 -2.57 12.37 33.69
C SER A 5 -3.09 11.98 32.30
N ALA A 6 -3.39 12.97 31.46
CA ALA A 6 -3.63 12.74 30.04
C ALA A 6 -2.29 12.39 29.37
N THR A 7 -2.23 11.24 28.69
CA THR A 7 -1.15 10.87 27.79
C THR A 7 -1.05 11.92 26.67
N PRO A 8 0.17 12.27 26.21
CA PRO A 8 0.30 13.20 25.10
C PRO A 8 -0.17 12.50 23.83
N THR A 9 -1.31 12.93 23.27
CA THR A 9 -1.65 12.68 21.87
C THR A 9 -0.46 13.15 21.05
N GLU A 10 0.23 12.21 20.41
CA GLU A 10 1.32 12.51 19.50
C GLU A 10 0.77 13.49 18.46
N ARG A 11 1.30 14.72 18.47
CA ARG A 11 0.84 15.75 17.54
C ARG A 11 1.27 15.30 16.15
N VAL A 12 0.29 14.88 15.36
CA VAL A 12 0.39 14.75 13.90
C VAL A 12 1.20 15.93 13.40
N ALA A 13 2.39 15.66 12.84
CA ALA A 13 3.28 16.71 12.43
C ALA A 13 2.56 17.64 11.44
N ASP A 14 2.82 18.94 11.52
CA ASP A 14 2.16 19.93 10.67
C ASP A 14 2.27 19.52 9.19
N GLY A 15 1.13 19.37 8.52
CA GLY A 15 1.04 19.00 7.10
C GLY A 15 0.84 17.52 6.79
N TRP A 16 0.69 16.65 7.78
CA TRP A 16 0.29 15.25 7.57
C TRP A 16 -1.22 15.10 7.38
N CYS A 17 -1.63 14.08 6.63
CA CYS A 17 -3.02 13.75 6.34
C CYS A 17 -3.58 12.79 7.38
N GLN A 18 -4.45 13.30 8.25
CA GLN A 18 -5.18 12.46 9.20
C GLN A 18 -6.13 11.52 8.46
N VAL A 19 -6.07 10.24 8.80
CA VAL A 19 -6.97 9.21 8.27
C VAL A 19 -8.35 9.38 8.90
N GLN A 20 -9.37 9.45 8.04
CA GLN A 20 -10.78 9.60 8.38
C GLN A 20 -11.56 8.30 8.21
N GLU A 21 -11.18 7.51 7.20
CA GLU A 21 -11.65 6.13 7.02
C GLU A 21 -10.46 5.27 6.63
N SER A 22 -10.45 4.04 7.13
CA SER A 22 -9.44 3.04 6.80
C SER A 22 -10.09 1.68 6.65
N GLU A 23 -9.64 0.95 5.65
CA GLU A 23 -9.98 -0.44 5.43
C GLU A 23 -8.77 -1.17 4.84
N VAL A 24 -8.47 -2.34 5.40
CA VAL A 24 -7.53 -3.30 4.83
C VAL A 24 -8.25 -4.64 4.72
N THR A 25 -8.24 -5.25 3.54
CA THR A 25 -8.82 -6.58 3.34
C THR A 25 -7.74 -7.57 2.93
N TRP A 26 -7.68 -8.70 3.63
CA TRP A 26 -6.62 -9.68 3.42
C TRP A 26 -7.14 -11.09 3.66
N GLY A 27 -6.82 -12.00 2.74
CA GLY A 27 -7.11 -13.42 2.95
C GLY A 27 -6.28 -14.03 4.09
N PHE A 28 -5.17 -13.43 4.51
CA PHE A 28 -4.08 -14.14 5.19
C PHE A 28 -3.38 -15.09 4.21
N LYS A 29 -3.79 -16.35 4.14
CA LYS A 29 -3.28 -17.33 3.17
C LYS A 29 -4.30 -18.44 2.95
N GLU A 30 -4.74 -18.67 1.71
CA GLU A 30 -5.82 -19.62 1.40
C GLU A 30 -5.50 -21.03 1.90
N SER A 31 -4.28 -21.49 1.67
CA SER A 31 -3.83 -22.81 2.11
C SER A 31 -3.80 -22.94 3.65
N PHE A 32 -3.49 -21.86 4.37
CA PHE A 32 -3.53 -21.86 5.83
C PHE A 32 -4.96 -21.91 6.35
N ARG A 33 -5.86 -21.06 5.82
CA ARG A 33 -7.29 -21.09 6.19
C ARG A 33 -7.88 -22.48 5.91
N SER A 34 -7.58 -23.05 4.74
CA SER A 34 -8.02 -24.40 4.35
C SER A 34 -7.51 -25.49 5.29
N TYR A 35 -6.27 -25.36 5.76
CA TYR A 35 -5.69 -26.27 6.76
C TYR A 35 -6.42 -26.14 8.10
N ILE A 36 -6.60 -24.91 8.61
CA ILE A 36 -7.29 -24.63 9.88
C ILE A 36 -8.71 -25.19 9.86
N SER A 37 -9.52 -24.84 8.85
CA SER A 37 -10.91 -25.31 8.75
C SER A 37 -11.03 -26.77 8.26
N GLY A 38 -9.92 -27.40 7.91
CA GLY A 38 -9.88 -28.72 7.30
C GLY A 38 -9.95 -29.86 8.32
N ALA A 39 -10.02 -31.10 7.81
CA ALA A 39 -10.11 -32.31 8.62
C ALA A 39 -8.83 -32.64 9.42
N ILE A 40 -7.74 -31.91 9.19
CA ILE A 40 -6.45 -32.13 9.87
C ILE A 40 -6.39 -31.28 11.14
N ALA A 41 -6.49 -29.95 11.03
CA ALA A 41 -6.44 -29.08 12.20
C ALA A 41 -7.75 -29.09 12.98
N LEU A 42 -8.90 -29.33 12.32
CA LEU A 42 -10.23 -29.28 12.94
C LEU A 42 -10.42 -28.00 13.76
N GLY A 43 -9.94 -26.90 13.19
CA GLY A 43 -9.78 -25.62 13.83
C GLY A 43 -10.79 -24.59 13.37
N GLN A 44 -10.56 -23.37 13.83
CA GLN A 44 -11.37 -22.20 13.52
C GLN A 44 -10.51 -20.94 13.65
N TRP A 45 -11.08 -19.81 13.26
CA TRP A 45 -10.56 -18.50 13.61
C TRP A 45 -11.66 -17.66 14.24
N THR A 46 -11.25 -16.74 15.09
CA THR A 46 -12.12 -15.73 15.68
C THR A 46 -11.47 -14.36 15.53
N THR A 47 -12.30 -13.34 15.41
CA THR A 47 -11.84 -11.95 15.31
C THR A 47 -12.47 -11.08 16.39
N SER A 48 -11.83 -9.95 16.70
CA SER A 48 -12.36 -8.97 17.66
C SER A 48 -11.83 -7.57 17.35
N GLY A 49 -12.42 -6.55 18.00
CA GLY A 49 -12.05 -5.15 17.81
C GLY A 49 -12.40 -4.66 16.41
N ASP A 50 -11.43 -4.03 15.75
CA ASP A 50 -11.52 -3.51 14.39
C ASP A 50 -11.34 -4.61 13.33
N VAL A 51 -11.15 -5.87 13.75
CA VAL A 51 -10.97 -7.02 12.87
C VAL A 51 -12.28 -7.81 12.74
N ASP A 52 -12.78 -7.92 11.51
CA ASP A 52 -13.93 -8.75 11.15
C ASP A 52 -13.52 -9.81 10.10
N TYR A 53 -14.43 -10.76 9.84
CA TYR A 53 -14.27 -11.78 8.82
C TYR A 53 -15.53 -11.92 7.96
N THR A 54 -15.36 -11.72 6.66
CA THR A 54 -16.36 -12.09 5.65
C THR A 54 -15.69 -12.99 4.63
N THR A 55 -16.18 -14.23 4.49
CA THR A 55 -15.56 -15.21 3.60
C THR A 55 -15.29 -14.62 2.20
N PRO A 56 -14.04 -14.64 1.70
CA PRO A 56 -12.88 -15.36 2.25
C PRO A 56 -11.86 -14.50 3.04
N VAL A 57 -12.15 -13.24 3.33
CA VAL A 57 -11.19 -12.22 3.79
C VAL A 57 -11.41 -11.78 5.24
N PHE A 58 -10.31 -11.46 5.90
CA PHE A 58 -10.30 -10.63 7.11
C PHE A 58 -10.36 -9.16 6.70
N ILE A 59 -11.08 -8.35 7.47
CA ILE A 59 -11.31 -6.93 7.21
C ILE A 59 -10.87 -6.17 8.46
N PHE A 60 -9.89 -5.28 8.32
CA PHE A 60 -9.49 -4.35 9.37
C PHE A 60 -10.09 -2.99 9.02
N SER A 61 -10.93 -2.43 9.89
CA SER A 61 -11.65 -1.18 9.59
C SER A 61 -11.72 -0.25 10.78
N GLY A 62 -11.60 1.06 10.53
CA GLY A 62 -11.70 2.07 11.61
C GLY A 62 -10.38 2.39 12.29
N GLY A 63 -9.28 1.85 11.80
CA GLY A 63 -7.94 2.19 12.27
C GLY A 63 -7.61 3.68 12.12
N GLU A 64 -6.85 4.19 13.08
CA GLU A 64 -6.50 5.59 13.23
C GLU A 64 -5.03 5.83 12.89
N GLY A 65 -4.72 7.02 12.36
CA GLY A 65 -3.35 7.40 12.09
C GLY A 65 -3.23 8.55 11.12
N ALA A 66 -2.02 8.75 10.62
CA ALA A 66 -1.71 9.82 9.68
C ALA A 66 -0.69 9.36 8.65
N ILE A 67 -0.85 9.87 7.43
CA ILE A 67 0.01 9.57 6.29
C ILE A 67 0.51 10.87 5.67
N ALA A 68 1.74 10.84 5.13
CA ALA A 68 2.28 12.00 4.44
C ALA A 68 1.46 12.30 3.17
N PRO A 69 1.35 13.58 2.75
CA PRO A 69 0.65 13.96 1.51
C PRO A 69 1.12 13.24 0.24
N ASP A 70 2.38 12.78 0.21
CA ASP A 70 2.95 12.03 -0.90
C ASP A 70 2.76 10.50 -0.78
N ARG A 71 2.12 10.04 0.30
CA ARG A 71 1.81 8.65 0.65
C ARG A 71 3.05 7.75 0.81
N ARG A 72 4.22 8.34 1.09
CA ARG A 72 5.49 7.58 1.22
C ARG A 72 5.83 7.17 2.64
N SER A 73 5.14 7.74 3.62
CA SER A 73 5.36 7.47 5.03
C SER A 73 4.07 7.65 5.83
N GLY A 74 4.01 6.96 6.95
CA GLY A 74 2.90 7.04 7.90
C GLY A 74 2.45 5.69 8.38
N SER A 75 1.51 5.72 9.30
CA SER A 75 0.95 4.53 9.90
C SER A 75 -0.55 4.68 10.14
N VAL A 76 -1.24 3.55 10.11
CA VAL A 76 -2.63 3.39 10.50
C VAL A 76 -2.70 2.17 11.40
N ALA A 77 -3.06 2.39 12.67
CA ALA A 77 -3.17 1.37 13.69
C ALA A 77 -4.64 0.98 13.88
N PHE A 78 -4.90 -0.31 13.96
CA PHE A 78 -6.19 -0.92 14.22
C PHE A 78 -6.12 -1.60 15.59
N GLU A 79 -7.20 -1.57 16.36
CA GLU A 79 -7.30 -2.36 17.59
C GLU A 79 -7.88 -3.74 17.30
N GLY A 80 -7.53 -4.75 18.09
CA GLY A 80 -8.21 -6.04 18.06
C GLY A 80 -7.33 -7.19 17.61
N GLU A 81 -7.95 -8.30 17.21
CA GLU A 81 -7.24 -9.58 17.12
C GLU A 81 -7.78 -10.48 16.01
N LEU A 82 -6.85 -11.19 15.35
CA LEU A 82 -7.09 -12.41 14.60
C LEU A 82 -6.49 -13.60 15.34
N LEU A 83 -7.35 -14.47 15.85
CA LEU A 83 -6.93 -15.68 16.56
C LEU A 83 -7.21 -16.92 15.70
N PHE A 84 -6.18 -17.72 15.44
CA PHE A 84 -6.28 -19.03 14.82
C PHE A 84 -6.14 -20.14 15.86
N GLU A 85 -7.04 -21.11 15.82
CA GLU A 85 -6.99 -22.29 16.69
C GLU A 85 -7.11 -23.58 15.88
N GLY A 86 -6.45 -24.64 16.36
CA GLY A 86 -6.51 -25.97 15.77
C GLY A 86 -5.92 -27.04 16.69
N HIS A 87 -6.01 -28.30 16.28
CA HIS A 87 -5.48 -29.47 17.00
C HIS A 87 -5.95 -29.55 18.46
N GLY A 88 -7.23 -29.23 18.69
CA GLY A 88 -7.80 -29.22 20.05
C GLY A 88 -7.18 -28.16 20.97
N GLY A 89 -6.70 -27.05 20.40
CA GLY A 89 -6.12 -25.91 21.13
C GLY A 89 -4.59 -25.94 21.23
N ILE A 90 -3.93 -26.96 20.68
CA ILE A 90 -2.46 -27.01 20.60
C ILE A 90 -1.95 -25.93 19.63
N LEU A 91 -2.57 -25.82 18.46
CA LEU A 91 -2.35 -24.66 17.62
C LEU A 91 -3.22 -23.54 18.17
N ARG A 92 -2.59 -22.49 18.66
CA ARG A 92 -3.24 -21.26 19.09
C ARG A 92 -2.30 -20.09 18.79
N THR A 93 -2.60 -19.35 17.73
CA THR A 93 -1.79 -18.22 17.27
C THR A 93 -2.66 -16.98 17.17
N SER A 94 -2.28 -15.94 17.90
CA SER A 94 -2.92 -14.63 17.87
C SER A 94 -2.03 -13.64 17.12
N LEU A 95 -2.67 -12.83 16.29
CA LEU A 95 -2.13 -11.64 15.66
C LEU A 95 -3.00 -10.46 16.09
N ALA A 96 -2.48 -9.63 16.98
CA ALA A 96 -3.18 -8.53 17.59
C ALA A 96 -2.66 -7.17 17.11
N ASP A 97 -3.49 -6.15 17.32
CA ASP A 97 -3.23 -4.73 17.12
C ASP A 97 -2.53 -4.42 15.78
N PRO A 98 -3.20 -4.75 14.64
CA PRO A 98 -2.60 -4.60 13.32
C PRO A 98 -2.18 -3.15 13.05
N THR A 99 -0.97 -2.94 12.54
CA THR A 99 -0.52 -1.61 12.11
C THR A 99 0.00 -1.65 10.68
N LEU A 100 -0.65 -0.92 9.78
CA LEU A 100 -0.16 -0.68 8.42
C LEU A 100 0.86 0.47 8.47
N THR A 101 2.10 0.22 8.06
CA THR A 101 3.17 1.23 8.02
C THR A 101 3.65 1.45 6.58
N LEU A 102 3.52 2.67 6.05
CA LEU A 102 4.06 3.05 4.75
C LEU A 102 5.56 3.34 4.85
N GLN A 103 6.36 2.73 3.97
CA GLN A 103 7.83 2.79 3.98
C GLN A 103 8.42 3.17 2.62
N GLY A 104 7.63 3.82 1.77
CA GLY A 104 8.04 4.29 0.45
C GLY A 104 6.84 4.49 -0.49
N PRO A 105 7.07 4.87 -1.75
CA PRO A 105 5.99 5.22 -2.68
C PRO A 105 5.03 4.07 -2.99
N ARG A 106 5.48 2.82 -2.90
CA ARG A 106 4.67 1.62 -3.15
C ARG A 106 5.10 0.44 -2.28
N GLN A 107 5.45 0.76 -1.04
CA GLN A 107 5.97 -0.19 -0.07
C GLN A 107 5.32 0.09 1.27
N ALA A 108 4.84 -0.96 1.89
CA ALA A 108 4.32 -0.91 3.24
C ALA A 108 4.66 -2.20 3.99
N THR A 109 4.44 -2.20 5.29
CA THR A 109 4.57 -3.36 6.14
C THR A 109 3.31 -3.46 6.99
N LEU A 110 2.78 -4.67 7.11
CA LEU A 110 1.71 -4.97 8.06
C LEU A 110 2.35 -5.59 9.30
N VAL A 111 2.19 -4.90 10.42
CA VAL A 111 2.79 -5.20 11.71
C VAL A 111 1.72 -5.78 12.63
N PHE A 112 2.08 -6.72 13.49
CA PHE A 112 1.20 -7.27 14.52
C PHE A 112 1.97 -7.57 15.81
N ASP A 113 1.26 -7.58 16.92
CA ASP A 113 1.70 -8.28 18.13
C ASP A 113 1.35 -9.77 17.96
N VAL A 114 2.33 -10.66 18.13
CA VAL A 114 2.17 -12.08 17.85
C VAL A 114 2.37 -12.90 19.11
N THR A 115 1.38 -13.72 19.44
CA THR A 115 1.49 -14.72 20.52
C THR A 115 1.08 -16.11 20.04
N GLY A 116 1.72 -17.15 20.60
CA GLY A 116 1.40 -18.54 20.29
C GLY A 116 2.60 -19.46 20.42
N ASP A 117 2.48 -20.69 19.93
CA ASP A 117 3.57 -21.65 19.87
C ASP A 117 3.88 -22.02 18.41
N THR A 118 5.16 -22.07 18.05
CA THR A 118 5.59 -22.54 16.72
C THR A 118 5.45 -24.06 16.59
N MET A 119 5.59 -24.58 15.37
CA MET A 119 5.59 -26.03 15.10
C MET A 119 6.73 -26.77 15.83
N ASP A 120 7.81 -26.07 16.17
CA ASP A 120 8.94 -26.59 16.96
C ASP A 120 8.72 -26.45 18.48
N MET A 121 7.49 -26.13 18.90
CA MET A 121 7.09 -25.93 20.31
C MET A 121 7.85 -24.80 21.00
N VAL A 122 8.21 -23.75 20.25
CA VAL A 122 8.80 -22.53 20.80
C VAL A 122 7.68 -21.53 21.05
N SER A 123 7.53 -21.09 22.30
CA SER A 123 6.58 -20.05 22.64
C SER A 123 7.03 -18.68 22.14
N VAL A 124 6.10 -17.96 21.55
CA VAL A 124 6.25 -16.62 20.97
C VAL A 124 5.33 -15.67 21.71
N SER A 125 5.88 -14.51 22.07
CA SER A 125 5.16 -13.36 22.62
C SER A 125 5.99 -12.14 22.28
N THR A 126 5.75 -11.60 21.09
CA THR A 126 6.58 -10.55 20.51
C THR A 126 5.68 -9.47 19.95
N ASP A 127 5.90 -8.26 20.41
CA ASP A 127 5.18 -7.08 19.96
C ASP A 127 5.87 -6.48 18.72
N ASP A 128 5.14 -5.69 17.94
CA ASP A 128 5.65 -4.96 16.78
C ASP A 128 6.37 -5.86 15.73
N VAL A 129 5.85 -7.06 15.50
CA VAL A 129 6.40 -7.95 14.47
C VAL A 129 6.01 -7.42 13.09
N GLU A 130 7.00 -6.87 12.37
CA GLU A 130 6.89 -6.63 10.93
C GLU A 130 6.56 -7.95 10.22
N PHE A 131 5.29 -8.27 9.99
CA PHE A 131 4.85 -9.63 9.68
C PHE A 131 4.97 -9.92 8.19
N VAL A 132 4.38 -9.06 7.36
CA VAL A 132 4.48 -9.11 5.90
C VAL A 132 4.86 -7.76 5.33
N THR A 133 5.74 -7.76 4.32
CA THR A 133 5.99 -6.59 3.46
C THR A 133 5.01 -6.60 2.30
N LEU A 134 4.60 -5.40 1.88
CA LEU A 134 3.61 -5.15 0.86
C LEU A 134 4.25 -4.34 -0.26
N GLU A 135 4.07 -4.81 -1.50
CA GLU A 135 4.56 -4.13 -2.70
C GLU A 135 3.47 -4.10 -3.76
N TRP A 136 3.36 -2.99 -4.48
CA TRP A 136 2.40 -2.84 -5.58
C TRP A 136 2.95 -2.01 -6.73
N SER A 137 2.31 -2.11 -7.89
CA SER A 137 2.65 -1.34 -9.08
C SER A 137 1.84 -0.05 -9.15
N ALA A 138 2.27 0.89 -10.01
CA ALA A 138 1.52 2.13 -10.24
C ALA A 138 0.10 1.91 -10.79
N GLY A 139 -0.13 0.81 -11.49
CA GLY A 139 -1.46 0.46 -12.03
C GLY A 139 -2.40 -0.16 -11.01
N ASP A 140 -1.88 -0.51 -9.83
CA ASP A 140 -2.62 -1.17 -8.76
C ASP A 140 -3.17 -0.14 -7.75
N GLU A 141 -2.76 1.12 -7.87
CA GLU A 141 -3.23 2.22 -7.02
C GLU A 141 -4.14 3.19 -7.78
N ASN A 142 -5.15 3.71 -7.09
CA ASN A 142 -6.00 4.80 -7.56
C ASN A 142 -6.06 5.90 -6.50
N LEU A 143 -5.88 7.15 -6.91
CA LEU A 143 -5.96 8.32 -6.05
C LEU A 143 -7.02 9.27 -6.59
N ASP A 144 -8.04 9.54 -5.78
CA ASP A 144 -8.97 10.63 -5.99
C ASP A 144 -8.67 11.76 -4.98
N ILE A 145 -7.93 12.77 -5.44
CA ILE A 145 -7.56 13.94 -4.62
C ILE A 145 -8.78 14.80 -4.23
N THR A 146 -9.89 14.68 -4.96
CA THR A 146 -11.09 15.49 -4.72
C THR A 146 -11.90 14.95 -3.54
N THR A 147 -11.94 13.63 -3.40
CA THR A 147 -12.54 12.96 -2.24
C THR A 147 -11.54 12.72 -1.12
N GLY A 148 -10.23 12.72 -1.43
CA GLY A 148 -9.19 12.32 -0.49
C GLY A 148 -9.07 10.80 -0.35
N GLU A 149 -9.61 10.03 -1.28
CA GLU A 149 -9.58 8.57 -1.28
C GLU A 149 -8.35 8.04 -2.01
N TRP A 150 -7.64 7.12 -1.38
CA TRP A 150 -6.55 6.36 -1.97
C TRP A 150 -6.80 4.86 -1.78
N VAL A 151 -6.79 4.13 -2.89
CA VAL A 151 -7.01 2.69 -2.94
C VAL A 151 -5.78 2.02 -3.53
N VAL A 152 -5.37 0.89 -2.96
CA VAL A 152 -4.45 -0.07 -3.60
C VAL A 152 -5.15 -1.42 -3.63
N THR A 153 -5.08 -2.09 -4.77
CA THR A 153 -5.70 -3.40 -4.98
C THR A 153 -4.61 -4.42 -5.34
N GLY A 154 -4.64 -5.57 -4.68
CA GLY A 154 -3.75 -6.68 -4.99
C GLY A 154 -2.29 -6.44 -4.60
N ALA A 155 -2.03 -5.68 -3.53
CA ALA A 155 -0.69 -5.50 -3.01
C ALA A 155 -0.11 -6.88 -2.63
N LYS A 156 1.05 -7.21 -3.19
CA LYS A 156 1.73 -8.47 -2.95
C LYS A 156 2.22 -8.52 -1.51
N ALA A 157 1.73 -9.48 -0.74
CA ALA A 157 2.16 -9.72 0.63
C ALA A 157 3.24 -10.81 0.68
N THR A 158 4.39 -10.48 1.26
CA THR A 158 5.53 -11.40 1.41
C THR A 158 5.92 -11.50 2.88
N LEU A 159 5.98 -12.72 3.42
CA LEU A 159 6.34 -12.95 4.81
C LEU A 159 7.78 -12.50 5.07
N THR A 160 7.98 -11.69 6.11
CA THR A 160 9.32 -11.24 6.48
C THR A 160 10.08 -12.32 7.25
N THR A 161 11.35 -12.05 7.55
CA THR A 161 12.11 -12.89 8.48
C THR A 161 11.53 -12.85 9.90
N SER A 162 11.11 -11.68 10.38
CA SER A 162 10.49 -11.54 11.70
C SER A 162 9.14 -12.27 11.77
N GLY A 163 8.29 -12.12 10.74
CA GLY A 163 7.03 -12.83 10.62
C GLY A 163 7.22 -14.34 10.54
N SER A 164 8.21 -14.82 9.79
CA SER A 164 8.55 -16.25 9.72
C SER A 164 8.96 -16.81 11.09
N ASN A 165 9.80 -16.10 11.83
CA ASN A 165 10.25 -16.52 13.16
C ASN A 165 9.09 -16.53 14.18
N ALA A 166 8.21 -15.52 14.13
CA ALA A 166 7.08 -15.41 15.05
C ALA A 166 5.95 -16.41 14.72
N PHE A 167 5.66 -16.62 13.44
CA PHE A 167 4.58 -17.51 13.00
C PHE A 167 4.99 -18.99 12.96
N GLY A 168 6.27 -19.26 12.68
CA GLY A 168 6.87 -20.60 12.76
C GLY A 168 6.35 -21.65 11.77
N THR A 169 5.45 -21.29 10.84
CA THR A 169 4.82 -22.23 9.89
C THR A 169 5.41 -22.14 8.49
N TYR A 170 5.83 -20.95 8.05
CA TYR A 170 6.31 -20.69 6.70
C TYR A 170 7.68 -20.01 6.73
N PRO A 171 8.54 -20.25 5.72
CA PRO A 171 9.83 -19.60 5.63
C PRO A 171 9.70 -18.11 5.25
N SER A 172 10.72 -17.32 5.59
CA SER A 172 10.87 -15.94 5.12
C SER A 172 10.82 -15.90 3.58
N GLY A 173 10.11 -14.92 3.02
CA GLY A 173 9.92 -14.78 1.59
C GLY A 173 8.72 -15.56 1.03
N GLU A 174 8.03 -16.35 1.85
CA GLU A 174 6.79 -17.01 1.44
C GLU A 174 5.74 -15.96 1.04
N GLU A 175 5.11 -16.15 -0.11
CA GLU A 175 3.98 -15.32 -0.53
C GLU A 175 2.71 -15.70 0.22
N PHE A 176 2.01 -14.67 0.71
CA PHE A 176 0.69 -14.77 1.30
C PHE A 176 -0.36 -14.31 0.28
N ASP A 177 -1.64 -14.42 0.63
CA ASP A 177 -2.68 -13.87 -0.22
C ASP A 177 -2.41 -12.36 -0.41
N PRO A 178 -2.62 -11.78 -1.59
CA PRO A 178 -2.51 -10.33 -1.76
C PRO A 178 -3.57 -9.62 -0.92
N LEU A 179 -3.35 -8.33 -0.65
CA LEU A 179 -4.27 -7.52 0.15
C LEU A 179 -4.64 -6.21 -0.55
N ASP A 180 -5.83 -5.73 -0.23
CA ASP A 180 -6.33 -4.43 -0.68
C ASP A 180 -6.32 -3.45 0.49
N LEU A 181 -6.02 -2.18 0.22
CA LEU A 181 -6.12 -1.10 1.19
C LEU A 181 -6.94 0.05 0.62
N ARG A 182 -7.72 0.70 1.49
CA ARG A 182 -8.46 1.92 1.19
C ARG A 182 -8.30 2.87 2.36
N LEU A 183 -7.76 4.05 2.10
CA LEU A 183 -7.63 5.13 3.07
C LEU A 183 -8.34 6.38 2.55
N VAL A 184 -9.10 7.05 3.41
CA VAL A 184 -9.70 8.35 3.12
C VAL A 184 -9.13 9.37 4.09
N VAL A 185 -8.71 10.50 3.55
CA VAL A 185 -8.25 11.67 4.31
C VAL A 185 -9.06 12.90 3.92
N ALA A 186 -8.82 14.04 4.57
CA ALA A 186 -9.42 15.29 4.15
C ALA A 186 -9.12 15.58 2.66
N SER A 187 -10.13 16.01 1.92
CA SER A 187 -9.98 16.40 0.51
C SER A 187 -8.84 17.40 0.34
N SER A 188 -8.12 17.31 -0.78
CA SER A 188 -6.92 18.10 -1.08
C SER A 188 -5.69 17.89 -0.19
N CYS A 189 -5.72 16.97 0.79
CA CYS A 189 -4.53 16.70 1.59
C CYS A 189 -3.45 15.97 0.79
N PHE A 190 -3.83 15.01 -0.04
CA PHE A 190 -2.88 14.32 -0.91
C PHE A 190 -2.32 15.23 -1.98
N THR A 191 -1.07 14.94 -2.35
CA THR A 191 -0.41 15.55 -3.51
C THR A 191 -0.35 14.56 -4.65
N GLU A 192 -0.53 15.06 -5.87
CA GLU A 192 -0.31 14.25 -7.07
C GLU A 192 1.19 13.93 -7.16
N SER A 193 1.53 12.66 -7.39
CA SER A 193 2.92 12.24 -7.53
C SER A 193 3.56 13.01 -8.68
N ALA A 194 4.56 13.84 -8.40
CA ALA A 194 5.33 14.53 -9.43
C ALA A 194 6.09 13.49 -10.27
N VAL A 195 5.48 13.08 -11.39
CA VAL A 195 6.18 12.34 -12.45
C VAL A 195 7.23 13.27 -13.01
N ASN A 196 8.47 13.10 -12.57
CA ASN A 196 9.60 13.87 -13.08
C ASN A 196 9.93 13.33 -14.49
N PRO A 197 9.55 14.00 -15.58
CA PRO A 197 9.76 13.45 -16.90
C PRO A 197 11.22 13.69 -17.24
N TRP A 198 11.99 12.62 -17.40
CA TRP A 198 13.41 12.67 -17.78
C TRP A 198 13.66 13.44 -19.09
N TRP A 199 12.62 13.71 -19.89
CA TRP A 199 12.69 14.55 -21.09
C TRP A 199 12.71 16.06 -20.83
N VAL A 200 12.36 16.54 -19.63
CA VAL A 200 12.37 17.99 -19.30
C VAL A 200 13.76 18.47 -18.85
N ALA A 201 14.65 17.58 -18.41
CA ALA A 201 16.00 17.93 -17.97
C ALA A 201 17.05 18.05 -19.10
N GLY A 202 16.70 17.71 -20.35
CA GLY A 202 17.62 17.74 -21.51
C GLY A 202 17.47 18.92 -22.46
N GLY A 203 16.60 19.91 -22.14
CA GLY A 203 16.03 20.81 -23.14
C GLY A 203 16.32 22.31 -22.97
N ILE A 204 17.49 22.74 -22.49
CA ILE A 204 17.92 24.14 -22.68
C ILE A 204 19.39 24.17 -23.08
N GLY A 205 19.63 24.26 -24.39
CA GLY A 205 20.98 24.45 -24.94
C GLY A 205 20.99 24.55 -26.47
N GLY A 206 20.63 25.71 -27.02
CA GLY A 206 21.04 26.06 -28.39
C GLY A 206 20.02 26.81 -29.26
N LEU A 207 19.60 28.01 -28.85
CA LEU A 207 19.23 29.04 -29.82
C LEU A 207 20.51 29.77 -30.24
N ALA A 208 21.12 29.34 -31.35
CA ALA A 208 22.21 30.05 -32.00
C ALA A 208 21.89 30.27 -33.49
N LEU A 209 21.73 31.54 -33.82
CA LEU A 209 21.57 32.09 -35.17
C LEU A 209 22.79 31.72 -36.05
N VAL A 210 22.55 31.18 -37.25
CA VAL A 210 23.46 31.36 -38.38
C VAL A 210 22.64 31.66 -39.63
N GLY A 211 22.65 32.93 -40.03
CA GLY A 211 22.38 33.32 -41.40
C GLY A 211 23.59 32.98 -42.28
N GLY A 212 23.33 32.58 -43.52
CA GLY A 212 24.36 32.33 -44.54
C GLY A 212 23.74 31.62 -45.74
N GLY A 213 23.43 32.38 -46.79
CA GLY A 213 22.57 31.96 -47.88
C GLY A 213 23.22 31.06 -48.93
N VAL A 214 22.37 30.43 -49.75
CA VAL A 214 22.65 30.15 -51.16
C VAL A 214 21.37 30.41 -51.95
N VAL A 215 21.46 31.43 -52.80
CA VAL A 215 20.51 31.76 -53.86
C VAL A 215 20.64 30.72 -54.97
N TRP A 216 19.55 30.08 -55.35
CA TRP A 216 19.40 29.51 -56.70
C TRP A 216 18.19 30.15 -57.38
N ILE A 217 18.51 31.11 -58.25
CA ILE A 217 17.59 31.63 -59.26
C ILE A 217 17.64 30.67 -60.43
N THR A 218 16.52 30.03 -60.76
CA THR A 218 16.25 29.63 -62.14
C THR A 218 14.95 30.28 -62.60
N ALA A 219 15.10 31.03 -63.69
CA ALA A 219 14.17 32.02 -64.18
C ALA A 219 12.88 31.37 -64.74
N ARG A 220 11.74 31.82 -64.23
CA ARG A 220 10.42 31.59 -64.84
C ARG A 220 10.19 32.67 -65.88
N ALA A 221 10.50 32.40 -67.15
CA ALA A 221 10.15 33.29 -68.25
C ALA A 221 8.63 33.23 -68.49
N ARG A 222 7.93 34.34 -68.19
CA ARG A 222 6.57 34.61 -68.64
C ARG A 222 6.61 35.26 -70.03
N ARG A 223 5.78 34.78 -70.97
CA ARG A 223 5.04 35.62 -71.94
C ARG A 223 3.72 34.92 -72.32
N SER A 224 2.60 35.52 -71.92
CA SER A 224 1.32 35.53 -72.67
C SER A 224 1.45 36.59 -73.79
N PRO A 225 0.64 36.62 -74.89
CA PRO A 225 -0.83 36.60 -74.85
C PRO A 225 -1.60 36.02 -76.08
N GLU A 226 -2.91 35.87 -75.85
CA GLU A 226 -4.09 36.13 -76.70
C GLU A 226 -4.40 35.47 -78.07
N GLN A 227 -5.70 35.13 -78.17
CA GLN A 227 -6.65 35.21 -79.29
C GLN A 227 -6.63 34.18 -80.44
N GLY A 228 -7.68 33.34 -80.46
CA GLY A 228 -8.80 33.51 -81.40
C GLY A 228 -8.82 32.69 -82.70
N HIS A 229 -10.02 32.15 -82.97
CA HIS A 229 -10.66 31.84 -84.26
C HIS A 229 -10.56 30.41 -84.86
N GLN A 230 -11.80 29.91 -85.08
CA GLN A 230 -12.34 28.86 -85.96
C GLN A 230 -12.26 27.40 -85.49
#